data_AF-A0A959CDP0-F1
#
_entry.id   AF-A0A959CDP0-F1
#
_cell.length_a   1.000
_cell.length_b   1.000
_cell.length_c   1.000
_cell.angle_alpha   90.00
_cell.angle_beta   90.00
_cell.angle_gamma   90.00
#
_symmetry.space_group_name_H-M   'P 1'
#
loop_
_entity.id
_entity.type
_entity.pdbx_description
1 polymer ?
#
loop_
_entity_poly.entity_id
_entity_poly.type
_entity_poly.pdbx_seq_one_letter_code
_entity_poly.pdbx_strand_id
1 'polypeptide(L)' 'MSFEVEGKLHKKYETENKTDSFQAREFVILVESGNYPQYVKFQLVQDRCALLDP' A
#
# COMPACT_ATOMS: atom_id res chain seq x y z
N MET A 1 3.93 17.99 6.04
CA MET A 1 4.90 17.15 5.30
C MET A 1 4.10 16.01 4.69
N SER A 2 3.78 16.10 3.39
CA SER A 2 3.11 15.04 2.64
C SER A 2 4.18 14.17 1.99
N PHE A 3 4.12 12.86 2.21
CA PHE A 3 5.02 11.91 1.57
C PHE A 3 4.34 11.43 0.29
N GLU A 4 4.83 11.88 -0.86
CA GLU A 4 4.36 11.45 -2.17
C GLU A 4 5.36 10.46 -2.74
N VAL A 5 4.85 9.30 -3.18
CA VAL A 5 5.65 8.23 -3.76
C VAL A 5 4.93 7.72 -4.99
N GLU A 6 5.63 7.70 -6.12
CA GLU A 6 5.12 7.17 -7.38
C GLU A 6 5.91 5.93 -7.76
N GLY A 7 5.20 4.91 -8.21
CA GLY A 7 5.78 3.62 -8.56
C GLY A 7 4.75 2.70 -9.17
N LYS A 8 5.20 1.55 -9.67
CA LYS A 8 4.30 0.53 -10.19
C LYS A 8 3.77 -0.32 -9.04
N LEU A 9 2.46 -0.54 -8.99
CA LEU A 9 1.88 -1.51 -8.07
C LEU A 9 2.41 -2.90 -8.44
N HIS A 10 3.28 -3.44 -7.59
CA HIS A 10 3.90 -4.74 -7.81
C HIS A 10 2.99 -5.86 -7.32
N LYS A 11 2.42 -5.71 -6.12
CA LYS A 11 1.52 -6.70 -5.54
C LYS A 11 0.51 -6.05 -4.61
N LYS A 12 -0.76 -6.39 -4.77
CA LYS A 12 -1.83 -6.00 -3.84
C LYS A 12 -2.19 -7.22 -3.00
N TYR A 13 -2.21 -7.07 -1.68
CA TYR A 13 -2.72 -8.11 -0.81
C TYR A 13 -4.21 -7.89 -0.53
N GLU A 14 -4.86 -8.95 -0.09
CA GLU A 14 -6.23 -8.88 0.39
C GLU A 14 -6.28 -8.12 1.71
N THR A 15 -7.45 -7.57 2.01
CA THR A 15 -7.69 -6.86 3.26
C THR A 15 -7.83 -7.88 4.38
N GLU A 16 -6.88 -7.91 5.31
CA GLU A 16 -6.98 -8.70 6.53
C GLU A 16 -7.83 -7.95 7.55
N ASN A 17 -8.94 -8.56 7.94
CA ASN A 17 -9.81 -8.03 8.97
C ASN A 17 -9.34 -8.59 10.32
N LYS A 18 -8.54 -7.83 11.08
CA LYS A 18 -8.03 -8.29 12.39
C LYS A 18 -9.10 -8.22 13.47
N THR A 19 -10.06 -7.30 13.33
CA THR A 19 -11.17 -7.10 14.27
C THR A 19 -12.33 -6.44 13.52
N ASP A 20 -13.57 -6.55 14.00
CA ASP A 20 -14.74 -5.94 13.34
C ASP A 20 -14.59 -4.45 12.98
N SER A 21 -13.74 -3.71 13.70
CA SER A 21 -13.44 -2.29 13.44
C SER A 21 -12.04 -2.02 12.89
N PHE A 22 -11.21 -3.05 12.67
CA PHE A 22 -9.83 -2.89 12.21
C PHE A 22 -9.52 -3.81 11.03
N GLN A 23 -9.55 -3.20 9.86
CA GLN A 23 -9.10 -3.78 8.60
C GLN A 23 -7.71 -3.24 8.29
N ALA A 24 -6.80 -4.11 7.88
CA ALA A 24 -5.50 -3.75 7.37
C ALA A 24 -5.32 -4.32 5.96
N ARG A 25 -4.80 -3.54 5.03
CA ARG A 25 -4.51 -3.99 3.68
C ARG A 25 -3.08 -3.65 3.33
N GLU A 26 -2.34 -4.65 2.87
CA GLU A 26 -0.96 -4.46 2.45
C GLU A 26 -0.86 -4.37 0.92
N PHE A 27 0.09 -3.58 0.44
CA PHE A 27 0.44 -3.56 -0.96
C PHE A 27 1.91 -3.19 -1.13
N VAL A 28 2.53 -3.70 -2.18
CA VAL A 28 3.92 -3.45 -2.53
C VAL A 28 3.93 -2.63 -3.80
N ILE A 29 4.63 -1.51 -3.76
CA ILE A 29 4.94 -0.72 -4.94
C ILE A 29 6.42 -0.83 -5.24
N LEU A 30 6.73 -0.88 -6.53
CA LEU A 30 8.08 -0.80 -7.04
C LEU A 30 8.32 0.66 -7.41
N VAL A 31 9.18 1.31 -6.63
CA VAL A 31 9.60 2.70 -6.82
C VAL A 31 10.86 2.69 -7.68
N GLU A 32 10.75 3.16 -8.92
CA GLU A 32 11.86 3.27 -9.87
C GLU A 32 12.58 4.63 -9.73
N SER A 33 12.76 5.12 -8.49
CA SER A 33 13.44 6.40 -8.23
C SER A 33 14.95 6.25 -8.42
N GLY A 34 15.37 6.28 -9.70
CA GLY A 34 16.76 6.19 -10.13
C GLY A 34 17.18 4.78 -10.57
N ASN A 35 18.49 4.49 -10.49
CA ASN A 35 19.08 3.23 -10.97
C ASN A 35 18.76 1.99 -10.10
N TYR A 36 18.07 2.14 -8.97
CA TYR A 36 17.78 1.04 -8.06
C TYR A 36 16.27 0.94 -7.80
N PRO A 37 15.57 -0.02 -8.43
CA PRO A 37 14.17 -0.26 -8.11
C PRO A 37 14.05 -0.72 -6.66
N GLN A 38 13.26 0.01 -5.86
CA GLN A 38 12.99 -0.33 -4.47
C GLN A 38 11.59 -0.91 -4.33
N TYR A 39 11.48 -2.05 -3.66
CA TYR A 39 10.20 -2.61 -3.26
C TYR A 39 9.79 -1.99 -1.93
N VAL A 40 8.82 -1.10 -1.96
CA VAL A 40 8.28 -0.47 -0.76
C VAL A 40 6.95 -1.13 -0.44
N LYS A 41 6.90 -1.80 0.71
CA LYS A 41 5.67 -2.38 1.24
C LYS A 41 4.95 -1.33 2.08
N PHE A 42 3.73 -1.00 1.67
CA PHE A 42 2.83 -0.13 2.40
C PHE A 42 1.73 -0.95 3.07
N GLN A 43 1.34 -0.49 4.25
CA GLN A 43 0.20 -1.02 4.99
C GLN A 43 -0.81 0.11 5.18
N LEU A 44 -2.02 -0.13 4.72
CA LEU A 44 -3.19 0.70 4.91
C LEU A 44 -3.99 0.10 6.05
N VAL A 45 -4.67 0.96 6.80
CA VAL A 45 -5.53 0.57 7.92
C VAL A 45 -6.82 1.36 7.86
N GLN A 46 -7.92 0.74 8.30
CA GLN A 46 -9.24 1.35 8.44
C GLN A 46 -9.70 2.03 7.14
N ASP A 47 -9.98 3.34 7.19
CA ASP A 47 -10.49 4.14 6.07
C ASP A 47 -9.55 4.15 4.86
N ARG A 48 -8.25 3.92 5.09
CA ARG A 48 -7.26 3.91 4.02
C ARG A 48 -7.32 2.65 3.15
N CYS A 49 -7.96 1.57 3.61
CA CYS A 49 -8.14 0.37 2.81
C CYS A 49 -9.03 0.63 1.58
N ALA A 50 -10.02 1.52 1.73
CA ALA A 50 -10.94 1.93 0.67
C ALA A 50 -10.27 2.82 -0.39
N LEU A 51 -9.14 3.48 -0.08
CA LEU A 51 -8.36 4.25 -1.08
C LEU A 51 -7.78 3.36 -2.19
N LEU A 52 -7.70 2.05 -1.94
CA LEU A 52 -7.23 1.07 -2.90
C LEU A 52 -8.39 0.37 -3.64
N ASP A 53 -9.65 0.70 -3.36
CA ASP A 53 -10.82 0.15 -4.05
C ASP A 53 -11.26 1.11 -5.19
N PRO A 54 -11.68 0.57 -6.36
CA PRO A 54 -12.01 1.36 -7.56
C PRO A 54 -13.31 2.16 -7.44
#